data_AF-A0A075HHM6-F1
#
_entry.id   AF-A0A075HHM6-F1
#
_cell.length_a   1.000
_cell.length_b   1.000
_cell.length_c   1.000
_cell.angle_alpha   90.00
_cell.angle_beta   90.00
_cell.angle_gamma   90.00
#
_symmetry.space_group_name_H-M   'P 1'
#
loop_
_entity.id
_entity.type
_entity.pdbx_description
1 polymer ?
#
loop_
_entity_poly.entity_id
_entity_poly.type
_entity_poly.pdbx_seq_one_letter_code
_entity_poly.pdbx_strand_id
1 'polypeptide(L)' 'MHSEPSEILMVAAHSFDVMGARASGYRGVYVNRYGLPYEHSIQYKPDMVVDDFDGLTGNLLDP' A
#
# COMPACT_ATOMS: atom_id res chain seq x y z
N MET A 1 0.15 -4.97 -23.86
CA MET A 1 -0.58 -4.20 -22.83
C MET A 1 0.31 -4.24 -21.60
N HIS A 2 1.07 -3.17 -21.37
CA HIS A 2 1.98 -3.07 -20.24
C HIS A 2 1.65 -1.76 -19.55
N SER A 3 1.36 -1.83 -18.25
CA SER A 3 1.25 -0.66 -17.39
C SER A 3 2.63 -0.34 -16.83
N GLU A 4 2.95 0.94 -16.69
CA GLU A 4 4.13 1.37 -15.97
C GLU A 4 3.99 1.00 -14.48
N PRO A 5 5.08 0.66 -13.77
CA PRO A 5 5.02 0.30 -12.34
C PRO A 5 4.21 1.30 -11.49
N SER A 6 4.35 2.59 -11.74
CA SER A 6 3.65 3.66 -11.02
C SER A 6 2.13 3.67 -11.22
N GLU A 7 1.62 3.00 -12.26
CA GLU A 7 0.18 2.86 -12.51
C GLU A 7 -0.43 1.71 -11.68
N ILE A 8 0.40 0.83 -11.12
CA ILE A 8 -0.03 -0.34 -10.36
C ILE A 8 -0.09 -0.01 -8.86
N LEU A 9 -1.21 -0.36 -8.22
CA LEU A 9 -1.41 -0.21 -6.78
C LEU A 9 -1.36 -1.59 -6.10
N MET A 10 -0.30 -1.87 -5.34
CA MET A 10 -0.24 -3.03 -4.47
C MET A 10 -1.02 -2.76 -3.18
N VAL A 11 -1.90 -3.68 -2.80
CA VAL A 11 -2.70 -3.59 -1.57
C VAL A 11 -2.50 -4.89 -0.79
N ALA A 12 -1.89 -4.80 0.40
CA ALA A 12 -1.59 -5.99 1.20
C ALA A 12 -1.61 -5.73 2.70
N ALA A 13 -1.87 -6.80 3.46
CA ALA A 13 -1.85 -6.79 4.93
C ALA A 13 -0.50 -7.26 5.53
N HIS A 14 0.49 -7.53 4.68
CA HIS A 14 1.86 -7.76 5.11
C HIS A 14 2.74 -6.59 4.66
N SER A 15 3.50 -6.04 5.60
CA SER A 15 4.44 -4.93 5.38
C SER A 15 5.45 -5.23 4.27
N PHE A 16 5.99 -6.46 4.21
CA PHE A 16 7.03 -6.82 3.25
C PHE A 16 6.53 -6.82 1.79
N ASP A 17 5.26 -7.19 1.55
CA ASP A 17 4.66 -7.17 0.23
C ASP A 17 4.55 -5.73 -0.30
N VAL A 18 4.11 -4.81 0.56
CA VAL A 18 4.00 -3.39 0.22
C VAL A 18 5.38 -2.77 0.05
N MET A 19 6.33 -3.10 0.93
CA MET A 19 7.72 -2.63 0.83
C MET A 19 8.36 -3.08 -0.49
N GLY A 20 8.20 -4.35 -0.88
CA GLY A 20 8.72 -4.88 -2.14
C GLY A 20 8.10 -4.18 -3.36
N ALA A 21 6.80 -3.91 -3.31
CA ALA A 21 6.11 -3.14 -4.35
C ALA A 21 6.64 -1.70 -4.45
N ARG A 22 6.79 -0.99 -3.32
CA ARG A 22 7.36 0.36 -3.28
C ARG A 22 8.79 0.41 -3.80
N ALA A 23 9.62 -0.56 -3.43
CA ALA A 23 10.99 -0.70 -3.95
C ALA A 23 11.04 -0.97 -5.46
N SER A 24 9.97 -1.55 -6.01
CA SER A 24 9.83 -1.85 -7.45
C SER A 24 9.20 -0.71 -8.26
N GLY A 25 8.89 0.43 -7.63
CA GLY A 25 8.28 1.60 -8.29
C GLY A 25 6.75 1.58 -8.34
N TYR A 26 6.11 0.66 -7.63
CA TYR A 26 4.65 0.56 -7.57
C TYR A 26 4.11 1.53 -6.52
N ARG A 27 2.82 1.86 -6.62
CA ARG A 27 2.08 2.42 -5.48
C ARG A 27 1.78 1.30 -4.47
N GLY A 28 1.61 1.65 -3.20
CA GLY A 28 1.43 0.68 -2.14
C GLY A 28 0.49 1.16 -1.02
N VAL A 29 -0.50 0.34 -0.68
CA VAL A 29 -1.37 0.53 0.48
C VAL A 29 -1.17 -0.62 1.46
N TYR A 30 -0.96 -0.27 2.72
CA TYR A 30 -0.91 -1.24 3.81
C TYR A 30 -2.28 -1.33 4.49
N VAL A 31 -2.86 -2.53 4.47
CA VAL A 31 -4.12 -2.83 5.18
C VAL A 31 -3.79 -3.34 6.58
N ASN A 32 -3.87 -2.46 7.57
CA ASN A 32 -3.50 -2.74 8.95
C ASN A 32 -4.60 -3.48 9.73
N ARG A 33 -5.11 -4.58 9.19
CA ARG A 33 -6.16 -5.40 9.82
C ARG A 33 -5.79 -5.95 11.20
N TYR A 34 -4.49 -5.95 11.54
CA TYR A 34 -3.95 -6.52 12.77
C TYR A 34 -3.50 -5.46 13.79
N GLY A 35 -3.59 -4.17 13.46
CA GLY A 35 -3.08 -3.09 14.32
C GLY A 35 -1.57 -3.15 14.56
N LEU A 36 -0.82 -3.75 13.63
CA LEU A 36 0.62 -3.89 13.71
C LEU A 36 1.32 -2.70 13.05
N PRO A 37 2.45 -2.23 13.60
CA PRO A 37 3.22 -1.17 12.97
C PRO A 37 3.72 -1.64 11.60
N TYR A 38 3.70 -0.74 10.62
CA TYR A 38 4.41 -0.96 9.37
C TYR A 38 5.92 -1.02 9.67
N GLU A 39 6.62 -2.03 9.16
CA GLU A 39 8.04 -2.23 9.44
C GLU A 39 8.87 -0.98 9.16
N HIS A 40 9.83 -0.70 10.03
CA HIS A 40 10.55 0.57 10.22
C HIS A 40 11.45 1.04 9.05
N SER A 41 11.20 0.60 7.82
CA SER A 41 11.89 1.11 6.64
C SER A 41 11.47 2.58 6.42
N ILE A 42 12.39 3.51 6.72
CA ILE A 42 12.23 4.95 6.45
C ILE A 42 12.09 5.20 4.94
N GLN A 43 12.67 4.33 4.11
CA GLN A 43 12.83 4.51 2.67
C GLN A 43 11.62 4.08 1.84
N TYR A 44 10.94 2.98 2.19
CA TYR A 44 9.85 2.39 1.40
C TYR A 44 8.53 2.37 2.19
N LYS A 45 8.04 3.57 2.51
CA LYS A 45 6.75 3.76 3.17
C LYS A 45 5.59 3.50 2.19
N PRO A 46 4.45 3.00 2.69
CA PRO A 46 3.24 2.93 1.88
C PRO A 46 2.76 4.35 1.55
N ASP A 47 2.02 4.49 0.46
CA ASP A 47 1.30 5.73 0.13
C ASP A 47 0.15 5.98 1.11
N MET A 48 -0.43 4.90 1.66
CA MET A 48 -1.59 4.95 2.55
C MET A 48 -1.60 3.75 3.51
N VAL A 49 -2.13 3.97 4.71
CA VAL A 49 -2.46 2.92 5.67
C VAL A 49 -3.94 3.00 5.97
N VAL A 50 -4.64 1.87 5.87
CA VAL A 50 -6.08 1.77 6.15
C VAL A 50 -6.33 0.55 7.02
N ASP A 51 -7.40 0.57 7.81
CA ASP A 51 -7.72 -0.55 8.70
C ASP A 51 -8.41 -1.72 7.95
N ASP A 52 -9.16 -1.39 6.89
CA ASP A 52 -9.94 -2.33 6.09
C ASP A 52 -10.17 -1.81 4.65
N PHE A 53 -10.97 -2.56 3.87
CA PHE A 53 -11.30 -2.19 2.50
C PHE A 53 -12.37 -1.11 2.38
N ASP A 54 -13.15 -0.85 3.42
CA ASP A 54 -14.09 0.28 3.43
C ASP A 54 -13.29 1.58 3.53
N GLY A 55 -12.27 1.62 4.41
CA GLY A 55 -11.29 2.69 4.46
C GLY A 55 -10.53 2.85 3.14
N LEU A 56 -10.11 1.76 2.49
CA LEU A 56 -9.47 1.82 1.18
C LEU A 56 -10.38 2.48 0.13
N THR A 57 -11.62 2.01 0.03
CA THR A 57 -12.56 2.48 -0.99
C THR A 57 -12.91 3.95 -0.78
N GLY A 58 -13.14 4.37 0.47
CA GLY A 58 -13.34 5.79 0.79
C GLY A 58 -12.19 6.67 0.32
N ASN A 59 -10.94 6.26 0.56
CA ASN A 59 -9.78 7.04 0.12
C ASN A 59 -9.51 7.01 -1.40
N LEU A 60 -10.02 6.00 -2.13
CA LEU A 60 -9.80 5.89 -3.57
C LEU A 60 -10.91 6.53 -4.42
N LEU A 61 -12.13 6.58 -3.90
CA LEU A 61 -13.32 6.96 -4.64
C LEU A 61 -13.87 8.34 -4.27
N ASP A 62 -13.58 8.84 -3.06
CA ASP A 62 -13.97 10.19 -2.65
C ASP A 62 -12.85 11.20 -2.96
N PRO A 63 -13.11 12.23 -3.79
CA PRO A 63 -12.12 13.23 -4.20
C PRO A 63 -11.79 14.27 -3.12
#